data_AF-A0A838F6J5-F1
#
_entry.id   AF-A0A838F6J5-F1
#
_cell.length_a   1.000
_cell.length_b   1.000
_cell.length_c   1.000
_cell.angle_alpha   90.00
_cell.angle_beta   90.00
_cell.angle_gamma   90.00
#
_symmetry.space_group_name_H-M   'P 1'
#
loop_
_entity.id
_entity.type
_entity.pdbx_description
1 polymer ?
#
loop_
_entity_poly.entity_id
_entity_poly.type
_entity_poly.pdbx_seq_one_letter_code
_entity_poly.pdbx_strand_id
1 'polypeptide(L)'
;MTQLNFRFKFITAAALCSLLFSTMFFACKKDDDPADIVDQACLTNNIAIAQALYDGSVEGTKPGEYVVGSRTDLKTILDAAIVVSNTSTATQADITNACDQLQAGINAFSASLIHEIAEENLIGFWKMNGNANDSSGKGNNGVLTIGHFYFGAGSVTPTLDRFGRPDMAYHFDHGGNIEVPYTSTLNPQEMTLSIWCKKDTAGRTINADTYTLMSLNRWNGYKYQLQSANKFFYTVHAINGADTVYYDKDDETAVLDNGVWYHGVVTYKSGEMNFYVNGDLVKSWTDVPGTPITVPSTINFVIGQDLPTSYYLTSDLTGNQLVDYGGFWTGDLDDAMFYNTALDATQVKSIFDNQNTL
;
A
#
# COMPACT_ATOMS: atom_id res chain seq x y z
N MET A 1 -10.83 -18.16 37.09
CA MET A 1 -10.10 -16.93 36.75
C MET A 1 -9.30 -17.21 35.50
N THR A 2 -9.90 -16.95 34.34
CA THR A 2 -9.27 -17.04 33.02
C THR A 2 -10.20 -16.28 32.08
N GLN A 3 -9.91 -14.98 31.87
CA GLN A 3 -10.56 -14.21 30.82
C GLN A 3 -9.75 -14.35 29.53
N LEU A 4 -10.44 -14.79 28.49
CA LEU A 4 -9.96 -14.88 27.12
C LEU A 4 -10.23 -13.51 26.46
N ASN A 5 -9.18 -12.74 26.22
CA ASN A 5 -9.27 -11.45 25.54
C ASN A 5 -9.25 -11.65 24.02
N PHE A 6 -10.41 -11.54 23.36
CA PHE A 6 -10.49 -11.35 21.92
C PHE A 6 -10.36 -9.86 21.59
N ARG A 7 -9.30 -9.49 20.87
CA ARG A 7 -9.09 -8.14 20.31
C ARG A 7 -9.59 -8.12 18.87
N PHE A 8 -10.68 -7.40 18.60
CA PHE A 8 -11.07 -7.02 17.24
C PHE A 8 -10.18 -5.88 16.76
N LYS A 9 -9.55 -6.05 15.60
CA LYS A 9 -8.81 -5.03 14.87
C LYS A 9 -9.59 -4.68 13.59
N PHE A 10 -9.73 -3.37 13.37
CA PHE A 10 -10.17 -2.69 12.15
C PHE A 10 -11.67 -2.73 11.79
N ILE A 11 -12.43 -1.80 12.38
CA ILE A 11 -13.53 -1.13 11.68
C ILE A 11 -13.20 0.36 11.72
N THR A 12 -12.72 0.89 10.62
CA THR A 12 -12.59 2.33 10.40
C THR A 12 -13.97 2.89 10.02
N ALA A 13 -14.48 3.74 10.91
CA ALA A 13 -15.59 4.68 10.70
C ALA A 13 -16.93 4.09 10.22
N ALA A 14 -17.61 3.33 11.08
CA ALA A 14 -19.05 3.12 11.00
C ALA A 14 -19.78 4.10 11.94
N ALA A 15 -20.81 4.74 11.40
CA ALA A 15 -21.62 5.79 11.99
C ALA A 15 -21.94 5.61 13.48
N LEU A 16 -21.77 6.70 14.25
CA LEU A 16 -22.26 6.83 15.61
C LEU A 16 -23.77 6.54 15.64
N CYS A 17 -24.14 5.39 16.20
CA CYS A 17 -25.51 5.01 16.46
C CYS A 17 -25.97 5.69 17.76
N SER A 18 -26.52 6.90 17.68
CA SER A 18 -27.22 7.53 18.81
C SER A 18 -28.69 7.11 18.83
N LEU A 19 -28.99 6.03 19.56
CA LEU A 19 -30.34 5.74 20.04
C LEU A 19 -30.70 6.73 21.15
N LEU A 20 -31.50 7.75 20.81
CA LEU A 20 -32.24 8.55 21.80
C LEU A 20 -33.72 8.17 21.73
N PHE A 21 -34.14 7.34 22.67
CA PHE A 21 -35.53 7.09 23.00
C PHE A 21 -36.15 8.40 23.53
N SER A 22 -37.19 8.90 22.86
CA SER A 22 -38.07 9.92 23.43
C SER A 22 -39.51 9.55 23.11
N THR A 23 -40.15 8.91 24.08
CA THR A 23 -41.59 8.67 24.10
C THR A 23 -42.32 9.96 24.44
N MET A 24 -43.06 10.53 23.49
CA MET A 24 -44.11 11.50 23.77
C MET A 24 -45.44 10.93 23.26
N PHE A 25 -46.33 10.63 24.20
CA PHE A 25 -47.72 10.31 23.93
C PHE A 25 -48.45 11.60 23.54
N PHE A 26 -49.07 11.64 22.36
CA PHE A 26 -50.20 12.52 22.09
C PHE A 26 -51.41 11.69 21.63
N ALA A 27 -52.53 11.98 22.29
CA ALA A 27 -53.81 11.29 22.18
C ALA A 27 -54.53 11.60 20.86
N CYS A 28 -55.37 10.64 20.47
CA CYS A 28 -56.04 10.51 19.18
C CYS A 28 -56.89 11.72 18.74
N LYS A 29 -56.82 12.01 17.44
CA LYS A 29 -58.04 12.13 16.62
C LYS A 29 -57.97 11.07 15.53
N LYS A 30 -59.05 10.31 15.42
CA LYS A 30 -59.26 9.26 14.45
C LYS A 30 -59.77 9.92 13.18
N ASP A 31 -58.86 10.44 12.38
CA ASP A 31 -59.09 10.68 10.97
C ASP A 31 -58.48 9.48 10.24
N ASP A 32 -59.30 8.73 9.51
CA ASP A 32 -58.84 7.63 8.64
C ASP A 32 -58.10 8.28 7.45
N ASP A 33 -56.89 8.81 7.71
CA ASP A 33 -55.93 9.10 6.65
C ASP A 33 -55.63 7.77 5.95
N PRO A 34 -55.60 7.73 4.60
CA PRO A 34 -55.13 6.54 3.90
C PRO A 34 -53.74 6.22 4.44
N ALA A 35 -53.54 5.00 4.95
CA ALA A 35 -52.25 4.58 5.48
C ALA A 35 -51.16 4.98 4.49
N ASP A 36 -50.21 5.81 4.93
CA ASP A 36 -49.10 6.28 4.10
C ASP A 36 -48.44 5.06 3.46
N ILE A 37 -48.58 4.93 2.14
CA ILE A 37 -48.03 3.81 1.40
C ILE A 37 -46.51 3.99 1.41
N VAL A 38 -45.82 3.04 2.01
CA VAL A 38 -44.35 3.00 2.03
C VAL A 38 -43.83 2.62 0.64
N ASP A 39 -43.02 3.49 0.03
CA ASP A 39 -42.36 3.25 -1.24
C ASP A 39 -41.11 2.37 -1.06
N GLN A 40 -41.15 1.18 -1.67
CA GLN A 40 -40.07 0.18 -1.63
C GLN A 40 -39.25 0.08 -2.92
N ALA A 41 -39.51 0.92 -3.93
CA ALA A 41 -38.94 0.75 -5.27
C ALA A 41 -37.40 0.73 -5.27
N CYS A 42 -36.80 1.69 -4.56
CA CYS A 42 -35.33 1.80 -4.41
C CYS A 42 -34.72 0.52 -3.80
N LEU A 43 -35.24 0.12 -2.63
CA LEU A 43 -34.70 -1.00 -1.86
C LEU A 43 -34.86 -2.32 -2.62
N THR A 44 -36.02 -2.55 -3.23
CA THR A 44 -36.29 -3.79 -4.00
C THR A 44 -35.38 -3.89 -5.22
N ASN A 45 -35.17 -2.78 -5.94
CA ASN A 45 -34.25 -2.73 -7.08
C ASN A 45 -32.81 -3.02 -6.65
N ASN A 46 -32.34 -2.40 -5.56
CA ASN A 46 -30.97 -2.60 -5.08
C ASN A 46 -30.75 -4.02 -4.52
N ILE A 47 -31.76 -4.64 -3.89
CA ILE A 47 -31.69 -6.06 -3.50
C ILE A 47 -31.47 -6.94 -4.73
N ALA A 48 -32.20 -6.70 -5.82
CA ALA A 48 -32.03 -7.46 -7.06
C ALA A 48 -30.63 -7.30 -7.67
N ILE A 49 -30.11 -6.07 -7.72
CA ILE A 49 -28.75 -5.78 -8.22
C ILE A 49 -27.69 -6.45 -7.36
N ALA A 50 -27.76 -6.28 -6.04
CA ALA A 50 -26.80 -6.85 -5.10
C ALA A 50 -26.82 -8.39 -5.13
N GLN A 51 -28.00 -9.00 -5.24
CA GLN A 51 -28.13 -10.45 -5.36
C GLN A 51 -27.47 -10.96 -6.65
N ALA A 52 -27.72 -10.30 -7.80
CA ALA A 52 -27.10 -10.67 -9.06
C ALA A 52 -25.57 -10.53 -9.03
N LEU A 53 -25.05 -9.45 -8.44
CA LEU A 53 -23.61 -9.25 -8.23
C LEU A 53 -23.01 -10.34 -7.32
N TYR A 54 -23.68 -10.64 -6.20
CA TYR A 54 -23.21 -11.66 -5.27
C TYR A 54 -23.19 -13.05 -5.91
N ASP A 55 -24.21 -13.42 -6.68
CA ASP A 55 -24.33 -14.74 -7.32
C ASP A 55 -23.35 -14.90 -8.49
N GLY A 56 -23.11 -13.82 -9.24
CA GLY A 56 -22.24 -13.81 -10.42
C GLY A 56 -20.75 -13.56 -10.15
N SER A 57 -20.37 -13.25 -8.91
CA SER A 57 -18.99 -12.90 -8.56
C SER A 57 -18.18 -14.10 -8.04
N VAL A 58 -16.86 -13.98 -8.17
CA VAL A 58 -15.87 -14.89 -7.59
C VAL A 58 -14.84 -14.04 -6.86
N GLU A 59 -14.43 -14.48 -5.67
CA GLU A 59 -13.31 -13.87 -4.95
C GLU A 59 -12.00 -14.55 -5.30
N GLY A 60 -10.93 -13.79 -5.28
CA GLY A 60 -9.58 -14.31 -5.43
C GLY A 60 -8.56 -13.20 -5.55
N THR A 61 -7.51 -13.44 -6.33
CA THR A 61 -6.36 -12.53 -6.47
C THR A 61 -6.11 -12.14 -7.92
N LYS A 62 -6.88 -12.65 -8.87
CA LYS A 62 -6.66 -12.43 -10.30
C LYS A 62 -7.51 -11.30 -10.86
N PRO A 63 -7.07 -10.68 -11.97
CA PRO A 63 -7.90 -9.72 -12.68
C PRO A 63 -9.28 -10.29 -13.04
N GLY A 64 -10.33 -9.50 -12.81
CA GLY A 64 -11.73 -9.90 -13.01
C GLY A 64 -12.36 -10.65 -11.84
N GLU A 65 -11.58 -11.05 -10.82
CA GLU A 65 -12.09 -11.52 -9.52
C GLU A 65 -12.25 -10.32 -8.57
N TYR A 66 -12.97 -10.54 -7.46
CA TYR A 66 -13.13 -9.56 -6.40
C TYR A 66 -12.18 -9.87 -5.23
N VAL A 67 -11.72 -8.83 -4.52
CA VAL A 67 -10.86 -9.00 -3.33
C VAL A 67 -11.54 -9.91 -2.30
N VAL A 68 -10.81 -10.89 -1.77
CA VAL A 68 -11.29 -11.83 -0.75
C VAL A 68 -11.88 -11.10 0.46
N GLY A 69 -13.10 -11.48 0.85
CA GLY A 69 -13.87 -10.89 1.95
C GLY A 69 -14.99 -9.95 1.47
N SER A 70 -14.87 -9.36 0.28
CA SER A 70 -15.85 -8.39 -0.22
C SER A 70 -17.24 -8.98 -0.44
N ARG A 71 -17.34 -10.27 -0.80
CA ARG A 71 -18.63 -10.98 -0.90
C ARG A 71 -19.28 -11.16 0.45
N THR A 72 -18.51 -11.45 1.50
CA THR A 72 -19.03 -11.54 2.86
C THR A 72 -19.61 -10.20 3.31
N ASP A 73 -18.93 -9.10 3.02
CA ASP A 73 -19.39 -7.75 3.34
C ASP A 73 -20.67 -7.39 2.56
N LEU A 74 -20.70 -7.64 1.24
CA LEU A 74 -21.90 -7.42 0.42
C LEU A 74 -23.08 -8.26 0.92
N LYS A 75 -22.85 -9.54 1.24
CA LYS A 75 -23.89 -10.45 1.73
C LYS A 75 -24.49 -9.97 3.04
N THR A 76 -23.65 -9.46 3.95
CA THR A 76 -24.10 -8.93 5.24
C THR A 76 -25.05 -7.75 5.06
N ILE A 77 -24.72 -6.82 4.17
CA ILE A 77 -25.54 -5.64 3.89
C ILE A 77 -26.82 -6.04 3.13
N LEU A 78 -26.71 -6.96 2.16
CA LEU A 78 -27.84 -7.51 1.42
C LEU A 78 -28.85 -8.20 2.35
N ASP A 79 -28.39 -9.02 3.29
CA ASP A 79 -29.27 -9.70 4.25
C ASP A 79 -30.01 -8.70 5.15
N ALA A 80 -29.32 -7.65 5.62
CA ALA A 80 -29.94 -6.58 6.39
C ALA A 80 -31.03 -5.84 5.59
N ALA A 81 -30.77 -5.55 4.32
CA ALA A 81 -31.73 -4.92 3.42
C ALA A 81 -32.97 -5.79 3.17
N ILE A 82 -32.81 -7.10 3.00
CA ILE A 82 -33.90 -8.06 2.85
C ILE A 82 -34.77 -8.11 4.11
N VAL A 83 -34.16 -8.06 5.30
CA VAL A 83 -34.91 -8.02 6.57
C VAL A 83 -35.80 -6.77 6.64
N VAL A 84 -35.26 -5.60 6.28
CA VAL A 84 -36.02 -4.34 6.28
C VAL A 84 -37.17 -4.40 5.26
N SER A 85 -36.92 -4.88 4.04
CA SER A 85 -37.95 -4.99 3.00
C SER A 85 -39.12 -5.92 3.39
N ASN A 86 -38.83 -6.99 4.14
CA ASN A 86 -39.85 -7.95 4.62
C ASN A 86 -40.56 -7.50 5.91
N THR A 87 -40.16 -6.39 6.52
CA THR A 87 -40.77 -5.92 7.77
C THR A 87 -42.04 -5.11 7.47
N SER A 88 -43.21 -5.68 7.77
CA SER A 88 -44.50 -5.04 7.49
C SER A 88 -44.75 -3.73 8.24
N THR A 89 -43.95 -3.45 9.27
CA THR A 89 -43.99 -2.21 10.08
C THR A 89 -42.84 -1.26 9.77
N ALA A 90 -42.02 -1.53 8.75
CA ALA A 90 -40.93 -0.65 8.37
C ALA A 90 -41.49 0.71 7.94
N THR A 91 -40.88 1.77 8.44
CA THR A 91 -41.23 3.14 8.06
C THR A 91 -40.55 3.52 6.75
N GLN A 92 -41.01 4.59 6.09
CA GLN A 92 -40.32 5.11 4.90
C GLN A 92 -38.84 5.46 5.21
N ALA A 93 -38.56 5.96 6.41
CA ALA A 93 -37.20 6.25 6.85
C ALA A 93 -36.33 4.99 6.93
N ASP A 94 -36.86 3.88 7.44
CA ASP A 94 -36.15 2.59 7.48
C ASP A 94 -35.80 2.10 6.08
N ILE A 95 -36.75 2.21 5.14
CA ILE A 95 -36.57 1.78 3.74
C ILE A 95 -35.54 2.64 3.02
N THR A 96 -35.60 3.97 3.17
CA THR A 96 -34.61 4.89 2.58
C THR A 96 -33.22 4.60 3.13
N ASN A 97 -33.08 4.48 4.46
CA ASN A 97 -31.80 4.17 5.09
C ASN A 97 -31.22 2.83 4.62
N ALA A 98 -32.05 1.80 4.51
CA ALA A 98 -31.63 0.49 3.99
C ALA A 98 -31.23 0.57 2.51
N CYS A 99 -31.94 1.38 1.70
CA CYS A 99 -31.57 1.57 0.30
C CYS A 99 -30.20 2.23 0.16
N ASP A 100 -29.94 3.29 0.93
CA ASP A 100 -28.66 4.02 0.91
C ASP A 100 -27.50 3.14 1.37
N GLN A 101 -27.70 2.37 2.44
CA GLN A 101 -26.72 1.41 2.95
C GLN A 101 -26.40 0.33 1.91
N LEU A 102 -27.43 -0.24 1.26
CA LEU A 102 -27.22 -1.26 0.23
C LEU A 102 -26.56 -0.67 -1.02
N GLN A 103 -26.91 0.55 -1.42
CA GLN A 103 -26.25 1.23 -2.53
C GLN A 103 -24.76 1.46 -2.24
N ALA A 104 -24.43 1.89 -1.02
CA ALA A 104 -23.03 2.02 -0.59
C ALA A 104 -22.31 0.67 -0.60
N GLY A 105 -22.96 -0.41 -0.14
CA GLY A 105 -22.43 -1.77 -0.20
C GLY A 105 -22.16 -2.27 -1.63
N ILE A 106 -23.09 -2.01 -2.55
CA ILE A 106 -22.92 -2.33 -3.98
C ILE A 106 -21.71 -1.58 -4.57
N ASN A 107 -21.58 -0.28 -4.25
CA ASN A 107 -20.47 0.54 -4.74
C ASN A 107 -19.12 0.05 -4.19
N ALA A 108 -19.06 -0.24 -2.88
CA ALA A 108 -17.87 -0.78 -2.24
C ALA A 108 -17.48 -2.15 -2.82
N PHE A 109 -18.46 -3.03 -3.02
CA PHE A 109 -18.23 -4.33 -3.66
C PHE A 109 -17.70 -4.17 -5.09
N SER A 110 -18.32 -3.29 -5.88
CA SER A 110 -17.89 -3.02 -7.26
C SER A 110 -16.47 -2.46 -7.33
N ALA A 111 -16.09 -1.61 -6.37
CA ALA A 111 -14.74 -1.06 -6.24
C ALA A 111 -13.69 -2.11 -5.78
N SER A 112 -14.12 -3.29 -5.34
CA SER A 112 -13.21 -4.40 -4.99
C SER A 112 -12.88 -5.32 -6.16
N LEU A 113 -13.34 -4.99 -7.37
CA LEU A 113 -12.94 -5.69 -8.59
C LEU A 113 -11.44 -5.49 -8.84
N ILE A 114 -10.70 -6.59 -8.99
CA ILE A 114 -9.28 -6.55 -9.24
C ILE A 114 -9.06 -6.26 -10.73
N HIS A 115 -8.34 -5.18 -11.01
CA HIS A 115 -7.96 -4.81 -12.37
C HIS A 115 -6.63 -5.46 -12.78
N GLU A 116 -6.48 -5.71 -14.08
CA GLU A 116 -5.24 -6.17 -14.65
C GLU A 116 -4.13 -5.13 -14.48
N ILE A 117 -2.95 -5.59 -14.07
CA ILE A 117 -1.73 -4.80 -14.13
C ILE A 117 -1.08 -5.10 -15.46
N ALA A 118 -1.08 -4.13 -16.38
CA ALA A 118 -0.50 -4.32 -17.70
C ALA A 118 1.01 -4.66 -17.59
N GLU A 119 1.47 -5.70 -18.28
CA GLU A 119 2.84 -6.21 -18.19
C GLU A 119 3.90 -5.18 -18.65
N GLU A 120 3.51 -4.26 -19.54
CA GLU A 120 4.34 -3.14 -19.96
C GLU A 120 4.62 -2.14 -18.84
N ASN A 121 3.80 -2.12 -17.80
CA ASN A 121 3.98 -1.20 -16.69
C ASN A 121 5.03 -1.66 -15.69
N LEU A 122 5.37 -2.96 -15.68
CA LEU A 122 6.41 -3.50 -14.82
C LEU A 122 7.80 -3.12 -15.37
N ILE A 123 8.56 -2.35 -14.60
CA ILE A 123 9.95 -1.95 -14.92
C ILE A 123 10.93 -3.03 -14.48
N GLY A 124 10.72 -3.63 -13.31
CA GLY A 124 11.64 -4.61 -12.75
C GLY A 124 11.01 -5.43 -11.64
N PHE A 125 11.43 -6.69 -11.54
CA PHE A 125 11.06 -7.60 -10.45
C PHE A 125 12.29 -8.37 -9.96
N TRP A 126 12.83 -7.96 -8.82
CA TRP A 126 13.95 -8.64 -8.17
C TRP A 126 13.41 -9.58 -7.10
N LYS A 127 13.22 -10.85 -7.50
CA LYS A 127 12.77 -11.94 -6.62
C LYS A 127 13.75 -12.29 -5.51
N MET A 128 15.03 -11.90 -5.63
CA MET A 128 16.07 -12.20 -4.65
C MET A 128 16.29 -13.69 -4.35
N ASN A 129 15.88 -14.58 -5.26
CA ASN A 129 16.07 -16.02 -5.16
C ASN A 129 17.46 -16.43 -5.64
N GLY A 130 18.47 -16.19 -4.79
CA GLY A 130 19.86 -16.58 -5.01
C GLY A 130 20.64 -15.75 -6.04
N ASN A 131 20.03 -14.70 -6.62
CA ASN A 131 20.72 -13.73 -7.49
C ASN A 131 19.98 -12.38 -7.51
N ALA A 132 20.64 -11.34 -8.00
CA ALA A 132 20.09 -9.99 -8.14
C ALA A 132 19.50 -9.69 -9.53
N ASN A 133 19.19 -10.71 -10.33
CA ASN A 133 18.68 -10.50 -11.68
C ASN A 133 17.22 -10.04 -11.67
N ASP A 134 16.88 -9.30 -12.71
CA ASP A 134 15.50 -8.89 -12.98
C ASP A 134 14.71 -10.05 -13.58
N SER A 135 13.66 -10.47 -12.87
CA SER A 135 12.74 -11.54 -13.24
C SER A 135 11.53 -11.06 -14.05
N SER A 136 11.40 -9.75 -14.31
CA SER A 136 10.32 -9.19 -15.15
C SER A 136 10.53 -9.40 -16.65
N GLY A 137 11.75 -9.75 -17.05
CA GLY A 137 12.15 -9.85 -18.47
C GLY A 137 12.53 -8.51 -19.12
N LYS A 138 12.59 -7.40 -18.36
CA LYS A 138 13.01 -6.09 -18.89
C LYS A 138 14.53 -5.87 -18.87
N GLY A 139 15.27 -6.74 -18.19
CA GLY A 139 16.73 -6.77 -18.22
C GLY A 139 17.38 -5.75 -17.29
N ASN A 140 16.63 -5.18 -16.34
CA ASN A 140 17.15 -4.27 -15.31
C ASN A 140 17.88 -5.06 -14.20
N ASN A 141 18.87 -5.87 -14.59
CA ASN A 141 19.61 -6.74 -13.67
C ASN A 141 20.41 -5.92 -12.65
N GLY A 142 20.36 -6.34 -11.39
CA GLY A 142 21.17 -5.78 -10.32
C GLY A 142 22.51 -6.49 -10.14
N VAL A 143 23.41 -5.82 -9.44
CA VAL A 143 24.71 -6.34 -9.01
C VAL A 143 24.80 -6.20 -7.49
N LEU A 144 25.17 -7.29 -6.81
CA LEU A 144 25.46 -7.25 -5.38
C LEU A 144 26.75 -6.44 -5.16
N THR A 145 26.65 -5.38 -4.35
CA THR A 145 27.73 -4.43 -4.12
C THR A 145 28.03 -4.35 -2.62
N ILE A 146 29.33 -4.38 -2.30
CA ILE A 146 29.83 -4.18 -0.94
C ILE A 146 29.60 -2.72 -0.54
N GLY A 147 29.18 -2.49 0.69
CA GLY A 147 28.91 -1.16 1.22
C GLY A 147 30.16 -0.28 1.33
N HIS A 148 29.92 1.01 1.55
CA HIS A 148 31.02 1.94 1.75
C HIS A 148 31.76 1.65 3.06
N PHE A 149 33.08 1.90 3.11
CA PHE A 149 33.90 1.60 4.29
C PHE A 149 33.43 2.35 5.55
N TYR A 150 32.90 3.57 5.37
CA TYR A 150 32.31 4.36 6.45
C TYR A 150 31.15 3.62 7.13
N PHE A 151 30.38 2.84 6.36
CA PHE A 151 29.30 2.02 6.88
C PHE A 151 29.75 0.70 7.46
N GLY A 152 31.04 0.35 7.38
CA GLY A 152 31.58 -0.94 7.80
C GLY A 152 31.86 -1.93 6.66
N ALA A 153 31.68 -1.51 5.40
CA ALA A 153 31.92 -2.34 4.20
C ALA A 153 31.17 -3.68 4.22
N GLY A 154 29.89 -3.65 4.58
CA GLY A 154 29.05 -4.84 4.64
C GLY A 154 28.69 -5.42 3.28
N SER A 155 28.03 -6.56 3.30
CA SER A 155 27.70 -7.35 2.11
C SER A 155 26.21 -7.66 2.04
N VAL A 156 25.79 -8.21 0.90
CA VAL A 156 24.44 -8.75 0.70
C VAL A 156 24.56 -10.26 0.61
N THR A 157 23.84 -10.99 1.47
CA THR A 157 23.99 -12.45 1.61
C THR A 157 22.64 -13.16 1.55
N PRO A 158 22.51 -14.30 0.85
CA PRO A 158 21.26 -15.05 0.83
C PRO A 158 20.77 -15.42 2.24
N THR A 159 19.46 -15.37 2.46
CA THR A 159 18.82 -15.66 3.75
C THR A 159 17.48 -16.37 3.57
N LEU A 160 16.80 -16.65 4.69
CA LEU A 160 15.45 -17.21 4.70
C LEU A 160 14.42 -16.17 4.28
N ASP A 161 13.48 -16.55 3.44
CA ASP A 161 12.31 -15.72 3.14
C ASP A 161 11.27 -15.72 4.28
N ARG A 162 10.14 -15.06 4.03
CA ARG A 162 8.98 -15.00 4.94
C ARG A 162 8.33 -16.35 5.24
N PHE A 163 8.63 -17.40 4.47
CA PHE A 163 8.15 -18.77 4.68
C PHE A 163 9.23 -19.70 5.25
N GLY A 164 10.43 -19.18 5.57
CA GLY A 164 11.54 -19.97 6.08
C GLY A 164 12.27 -20.79 5.01
N ARG A 165 12.06 -20.50 3.72
CA ARG A 165 12.77 -21.18 2.62
C ARG A 165 14.17 -20.56 2.47
N PRO A 166 15.24 -21.37 2.40
CA PRO A 166 16.60 -20.87 2.27
C PRO A 166 16.88 -20.26 0.90
N ASP A 167 17.73 -19.24 0.86
CA ASP A 167 18.22 -18.56 -0.34
C ASP A 167 17.12 -17.90 -1.19
N MET A 168 15.99 -17.56 -0.56
CA MET A 168 14.80 -16.97 -1.19
C MET A 168 14.57 -15.50 -0.77
N ALA A 169 15.58 -14.89 -0.14
CA ALA A 169 15.64 -13.47 0.21
C ALA A 169 17.11 -13.07 0.38
N TYR A 170 17.38 -11.78 0.53
CA TYR A 170 18.71 -11.26 0.85
C TYR A 170 18.74 -10.53 2.19
N HIS A 171 19.75 -10.81 3.01
CA HIS A 171 20.15 -10.02 4.16
C HIS A 171 21.14 -8.94 3.73
N PHE A 172 20.85 -7.69 4.08
CA PHE A 172 21.69 -6.52 3.82
C PHE A 172 22.24 -6.02 5.13
N ASP A 173 23.53 -5.68 5.15
CA ASP A 173 24.21 -5.23 6.34
C ASP A 173 25.30 -4.20 6.01
N HIS A 174 25.57 -3.27 6.94
CA HIS A 174 26.67 -2.28 6.87
C HIS A 174 26.86 -1.62 5.48
N GLY A 175 25.76 -1.25 4.83
CA GLY A 175 25.75 -0.59 3.52
C GLY A 175 25.82 -1.52 2.30
N GLY A 176 25.88 -2.84 2.47
CA GLY A 176 25.71 -3.77 1.34
C GLY A 176 24.40 -3.48 0.60
N ASN A 177 24.43 -3.50 -0.73
CA ASN A 177 23.28 -3.10 -1.55
C ASN A 177 23.25 -3.82 -2.90
N ILE A 178 22.13 -3.68 -3.62
CA ILE A 178 22.01 -4.09 -5.02
C ILE A 178 21.97 -2.84 -5.89
N GLU A 179 22.90 -2.72 -6.83
CA GLU A 179 22.92 -1.64 -7.80
C GLU A 179 22.41 -2.10 -9.16
N VAL A 180 21.42 -1.39 -9.70
CA VAL A 180 20.84 -1.63 -11.02
C VAL A 180 21.30 -0.51 -11.95
N PRO A 181 22.02 -0.81 -13.04
CA PRO A 181 22.47 0.19 -14.00
C PRO A 181 21.33 1.09 -14.46
N TYR A 182 21.58 2.40 -14.51
CA TYR A 182 20.55 3.35 -14.93
C TYR A 182 20.02 3.03 -16.33
N THR A 183 18.70 3.08 -16.44
CA THR A 183 17.95 3.16 -17.68
C THR A 183 16.87 4.23 -17.49
N SER A 184 16.45 4.88 -18.57
CA SER A 184 15.40 5.91 -18.46
C SER A 184 14.07 5.35 -17.95
N THR A 185 13.85 4.03 -18.08
CA THR A 185 12.66 3.36 -17.52
C THR A 185 12.63 3.36 -16.00
N LEU A 186 13.79 3.46 -15.33
CA LEU A 186 13.88 3.61 -13.87
C LEU A 186 13.57 5.04 -13.40
N ASN A 187 13.28 5.98 -14.31
CA ASN A 187 12.90 7.36 -13.97
C ASN A 187 11.51 7.71 -14.53
N PRO A 188 10.45 6.92 -14.23
CA PRO A 188 9.12 7.15 -14.78
C PRO A 188 8.46 8.42 -14.21
N GLN A 189 7.39 8.88 -14.85
CA GLN A 189 6.68 10.11 -14.46
C GLN A 189 5.60 9.89 -13.39
N GLU A 190 5.21 8.64 -13.20
CA GLU A 190 4.43 8.10 -12.09
C GLU A 190 5.00 6.73 -11.77
N MET A 191 4.77 6.22 -10.56
CA MET A 191 5.37 4.95 -10.16
C MET A 191 4.67 4.26 -9.01
N THR A 192 4.97 2.96 -8.91
CA THR A 192 4.75 2.16 -7.73
C THR A 192 6.03 1.43 -7.37
N LEU A 193 6.45 1.56 -6.11
CA LEU A 193 7.56 0.81 -5.53
C LEU A 193 6.98 -0.14 -4.48
N SER A 194 7.21 -1.44 -4.65
CA SER A 194 6.72 -2.51 -3.77
C SER A 194 7.90 -3.35 -3.30
N ILE A 195 7.96 -3.68 -2.02
CA ILE A 195 9.03 -4.54 -1.48
C ILE A 195 8.57 -5.21 -0.19
N TRP A 196 9.02 -6.45 0.02
CA TRP A 196 8.96 -7.07 1.33
C TRP A 196 10.20 -6.74 2.13
N CYS A 197 10.01 -6.34 3.38
CA CYS A 197 11.10 -5.95 4.25
C CYS A 197 10.93 -6.48 5.67
N LYS A 198 12.06 -6.88 6.28
CA LYS A 198 12.16 -7.26 7.69
C LYS A 198 13.37 -6.55 8.28
N LYS A 199 13.10 -5.47 9.00
CA LYS A 199 14.15 -4.64 9.58
C LYS A 199 14.90 -5.38 10.67
N ASP A 200 16.22 -5.22 10.70
CA ASP A 200 17.07 -5.61 11.80
C ASP A 200 17.85 -4.40 12.33
N THR A 201 17.81 -4.19 13.64
CA THR A 201 18.58 -3.14 14.32
C THR A 201 19.85 -3.65 14.98
N ALA A 202 20.09 -4.97 14.97
CA ALA A 202 21.25 -5.56 15.62
C ALA A 202 22.55 -4.98 15.05
N GLY A 203 23.42 -4.47 15.94
CA GLY A 203 24.73 -3.93 15.54
C GLY A 203 24.71 -2.55 14.85
N ARG A 204 23.55 -1.99 14.51
CA ARG A 204 23.47 -0.71 13.81
C ARG A 204 23.68 0.49 14.75
N THR A 205 24.82 1.18 14.61
CA THR A 205 25.19 2.34 15.44
C THR A 205 25.24 3.68 14.71
N ILE A 206 25.11 3.65 13.38
CA ILE A 206 25.17 4.83 12.52
C ILE A 206 23.87 4.94 11.72
N ASN A 207 23.44 6.18 11.45
CA ASN A 207 22.25 6.50 10.66
C ASN A 207 21.05 5.63 11.06
N ALA A 208 20.87 5.46 12.38
CA ALA A 208 19.97 4.49 12.98
C ALA A 208 18.48 4.89 12.89
N ASP A 209 18.21 6.06 12.34
CA ASP A 209 16.90 6.67 12.09
C ASP A 209 16.44 6.59 10.62
N THR A 210 17.26 6.01 9.71
CA THR A 210 16.95 5.92 8.28
C THR A 210 17.30 4.54 7.68
N TYR A 211 16.31 3.78 7.22
CA TYR A 211 16.54 2.46 6.60
C TYR A 211 16.05 2.50 5.14
N THR A 212 16.97 2.75 4.20
CA THR A 212 16.61 2.93 2.78
C THR A 212 16.30 1.61 2.09
N LEU A 213 15.11 1.52 1.50
CA LEU A 213 14.63 0.34 0.78
C LEU A 213 15.03 0.42 -0.69
N MET A 214 14.66 1.50 -1.37
CA MET A 214 14.89 1.71 -2.80
C MET A 214 15.12 3.19 -3.08
N SER A 215 16.03 3.51 -4.00
CA SER A 215 16.39 4.90 -4.30
C SER A 215 16.90 5.06 -5.71
N LEU A 216 16.61 6.22 -6.30
CA LEU A 216 17.34 6.74 -7.45
C LEU A 216 17.82 8.16 -7.10
N ASN A 217 19.14 8.30 -6.96
CA ASN A 217 19.79 9.58 -6.68
C ASN A 217 19.20 10.34 -5.48
N ARG A 218 19.26 9.72 -4.29
CA ARG A 218 19.04 10.30 -2.95
C ARG A 218 18.51 11.75 -2.94
N TRP A 219 17.32 11.94 -2.41
CA TRP A 219 16.52 13.20 -2.37
C TRP A 219 16.33 13.91 -3.72
N ASN A 220 17.35 14.01 -4.57
CA ASN A 220 17.37 14.71 -5.86
C ASN A 220 16.67 13.97 -6.99
N GLY A 221 16.36 12.69 -6.81
CA GLY A 221 15.43 11.91 -7.62
C GLY A 221 14.26 11.44 -6.74
N TYR A 222 14.28 10.18 -6.34
CA TYR A 222 13.30 9.65 -5.39
C TYR A 222 13.92 8.64 -4.44
N LYS A 223 13.33 8.47 -3.27
CA LYS A 223 13.81 7.55 -2.23
C LYS A 223 12.68 7.02 -1.37
N TYR A 224 12.60 5.70 -1.25
CA TYR A 224 11.70 4.99 -0.34
C TYR A 224 12.48 4.38 0.81
N GLN A 225 12.07 4.66 2.04
CA GLN A 225 12.79 4.25 3.25
C GLN A 225 11.86 4.07 4.44
N LEU A 226 12.37 3.50 5.53
CA LEU A 226 11.84 3.75 6.86
C LEU A 226 12.57 4.94 7.48
N GLN A 227 11.85 5.84 8.15
CA GLN A 227 12.44 6.94 8.89
C GLN A 227 12.13 6.85 10.40
N SER A 228 12.32 7.95 11.12
CA SER A 228 12.00 8.13 12.53
C SER A 228 10.67 7.46 12.90
N ALA A 229 10.67 6.74 14.03
CA ALA A 229 9.56 5.93 14.50
C ALA A 229 9.19 4.71 13.63
N ASN A 230 10.08 4.24 12.75
CA ASN A 230 9.88 3.06 11.88
C ASN A 230 8.65 3.18 10.96
N LYS A 231 8.39 4.39 10.46
CA LYS A 231 7.35 4.66 9.47
C LYS A 231 7.90 4.57 8.06
N PHE A 232 7.11 4.11 7.11
CA PHE A 232 7.44 4.28 5.70
C PHE A 232 7.44 5.76 5.35
N PHE A 233 8.44 6.14 4.56
CA PHE A 233 8.67 7.51 4.14
C PHE A 233 9.15 7.52 2.69
N TYR A 234 8.63 8.45 1.91
CA TYR A 234 8.98 8.61 0.52
C TYR A 234 9.32 10.07 0.21
N THR A 235 10.49 10.25 -0.41
CA THR A 235 10.91 11.49 -1.03
C THR A 235 10.74 11.38 -2.54
N VAL A 236 10.19 12.42 -3.17
CA VAL A 236 10.31 12.65 -4.61
C VAL A 236 10.64 14.11 -4.89
N HIS A 237 11.69 14.35 -5.66
CA HIS A 237 12.02 15.64 -6.24
C HIS A 237 11.32 15.77 -7.58
N ALA A 238 10.42 16.74 -7.65
CA ALA A 238 9.48 16.89 -8.75
C ALA A 238 9.57 18.27 -9.41
N ILE A 239 9.19 18.32 -10.68
CA ILE A 239 8.93 19.54 -11.43
C ILE A 239 7.46 19.89 -11.26
N ASN A 240 7.19 21.09 -10.73
CA ASN A 240 5.84 21.61 -10.56
C ASN A 240 5.76 23.02 -11.18
N GLY A 241 5.22 23.09 -12.39
CA GLY A 241 5.24 24.33 -13.18
C GLY A 241 6.66 24.66 -13.64
N ALA A 242 7.13 25.86 -13.29
CA ALA A 242 8.49 26.32 -13.61
C ALA A 242 9.52 26.02 -12.51
N ASP A 243 9.05 25.54 -11.35
CA ASP A 243 9.87 25.30 -10.17
C ASP A 243 10.13 23.81 -9.95
N THR A 244 11.10 23.53 -9.08
CA THR A 244 11.35 22.19 -8.54
C THR A 244 11.01 22.15 -7.06
N VAL A 245 10.51 21.02 -6.58
CA VAL A 245 10.00 20.86 -5.22
C VAL A 245 10.30 19.46 -4.70
N TYR A 246 10.58 19.35 -3.40
CA TYR A 246 10.71 18.08 -2.72
C TYR A 246 9.40 17.76 -1.99
N TYR A 247 8.85 16.59 -2.26
CA TYR A 247 7.75 16.03 -1.47
C TYR A 247 8.30 14.93 -0.58
N ASP A 248 8.28 15.22 0.73
CA ASP A 248 8.72 14.34 1.81
C ASP A 248 7.50 13.96 2.65
N LYS A 249 7.02 12.73 2.51
CA LYS A 249 5.79 12.26 3.15
C LYS A 249 6.01 10.92 3.84
N ASP A 250 5.39 10.74 5.01
CA ASP A 250 5.32 9.46 5.70
C ASP A 250 3.92 8.83 5.61
N ASP A 251 3.80 7.59 6.06
CA ASP A 251 2.52 6.88 6.19
C ASP A 251 1.66 7.36 7.39
N GLU A 252 2.15 8.32 8.18
CA GLU A 252 1.68 8.82 9.49
C GLU A 252 1.39 7.79 10.60
N THR A 253 0.96 6.58 10.26
CA THR A 253 0.19 5.68 11.12
C THR A 253 0.81 4.31 11.30
N ALA A 254 1.55 3.79 10.31
CA ALA A 254 2.09 2.44 10.38
C ALA A 254 3.46 2.47 11.06
N VAL A 255 3.60 1.68 12.12
CA VAL A 255 4.86 1.53 12.84
C VAL A 255 5.32 0.09 12.70
N LEU A 256 6.48 -0.11 12.09
CA LEU A 256 7.02 -1.43 11.84
C LEU A 256 7.81 -1.96 13.04
N ASP A 257 7.49 -3.18 13.45
CA ASP A 257 8.20 -3.91 14.49
C ASP A 257 9.52 -4.47 13.96
N ASN A 258 10.54 -4.52 14.82
CA ASN A 258 11.82 -5.12 14.46
C ASN A 258 11.70 -6.64 14.29
N GLY A 259 12.33 -7.21 13.26
CA GLY A 259 12.34 -8.65 13.02
C GLY A 259 11.03 -9.23 12.49
N VAL A 260 10.09 -8.40 12.05
CA VAL A 260 8.81 -8.83 11.45
C VAL A 260 8.80 -8.46 9.96
N TRP A 261 8.31 -9.39 9.12
CA TRP A 261 8.11 -9.13 7.69
C TRP A 261 6.89 -8.25 7.47
N TYR A 262 7.06 -7.22 6.65
CA TYR A 262 5.99 -6.37 6.13
C TYR A 262 6.12 -6.25 4.62
N HIS A 263 4.99 -6.13 3.94
CA HIS A 263 4.93 -5.70 2.55
C HIS A 263 4.68 -4.20 2.52
N GLY A 264 5.67 -3.43 2.07
CA GLY A 264 5.58 -1.98 1.93
C GLY A 264 5.40 -1.59 0.48
N VAL A 265 4.39 -0.76 0.21
CA VAL A 265 4.17 -0.18 -1.12
C VAL A 265 3.96 1.32 -1.01
N VAL A 266 4.63 2.07 -1.90
CA VAL A 266 4.31 3.47 -2.16
C VAL A 266 3.95 3.66 -3.64
N THR A 267 2.88 4.40 -3.89
CA THR A 267 2.48 4.83 -5.23
C THR A 267 2.61 6.35 -5.31
N TYR A 268 2.97 6.85 -6.48
CA TYR A 268 3.07 8.28 -6.76
C TYR A 268 2.63 8.60 -8.17
N LYS A 269 1.74 9.58 -8.30
CA LYS A 269 1.47 10.33 -9.53
C LYS A 269 1.22 11.79 -9.16
N SER A 270 1.23 12.70 -10.13
CA SER A 270 1.00 14.13 -9.87
C SER A 270 -0.29 14.34 -9.06
N GLY A 271 -0.15 14.83 -7.83
CA GLY A 271 -1.26 15.17 -6.93
C GLY A 271 -1.73 14.01 -6.04
N GLU A 272 -1.15 12.82 -6.14
CA GLU A 272 -1.53 11.68 -5.29
C GLU A 272 -0.31 10.83 -4.90
N MET A 273 -0.16 10.57 -3.61
CA MET A 273 0.82 9.62 -3.07
C MET A 273 0.15 8.76 -2.00
N ASN A 274 0.17 7.45 -2.20
CA ASN A 274 -0.47 6.50 -1.30
C ASN A 274 0.56 5.52 -0.74
N PHE A 275 0.45 5.24 0.55
CA PHE A 275 1.21 4.23 1.26
C PHE A 275 0.31 3.05 1.61
N TYR A 276 0.82 1.85 1.39
CA TYR A 276 0.15 0.61 1.72
C TYR A 276 1.08 -0.27 2.57
N VAL A 277 0.48 -0.98 3.53
CA VAL A 277 1.18 -1.95 4.37
C VAL A 277 0.37 -3.24 4.36
N ASN A 278 1.01 -4.34 3.98
CA ASN A 278 0.37 -5.66 3.89
C ASN A 278 -0.88 -5.65 3.00
N GLY A 279 -0.80 -4.94 1.87
CA GLY A 279 -1.89 -4.80 0.90
C GLY A 279 -2.95 -3.74 1.23
N ASP A 280 -2.99 -3.23 2.48
CA ASP A 280 -4.00 -2.26 2.90
C ASP A 280 -3.50 -0.82 2.76
N LEU A 281 -4.35 0.08 2.25
CA LEU A 281 -4.07 1.52 2.20
C LEU A 281 -4.01 2.08 3.63
N VAL A 282 -2.85 2.60 4.04
CA VAL A 282 -2.66 3.21 5.37
C VAL A 282 -2.68 4.73 5.33
N LYS A 283 -2.30 5.34 4.20
CA LYS A 283 -2.28 6.79 4.04
C LYS A 283 -2.39 7.21 2.58
N SER A 284 -3.14 8.29 2.36
CA SER A 284 -3.22 9.00 1.10
C SER A 284 -2.89 10.49 1.30
N TRP A 285 -2.02 11.00 0.45
CA TRP A 285 -1.65 12.41 0.35
C TRP A 285 -2.14 12.94 -0.99
N THR A 286 -2.90 14.03 -0.99
CA THR A 286 -3.50 14.62 -2.20
C THR A 286 -2.87 15.96 -2.59
N ASP A 287 -1.76 16.31 -1.94
CA ASP A 287 -1.10 17.62 -2.01
C ASP A 287 0.33 17.53 -2.58
N VAL A 288 0.54 16.60 -3.54
CA VAL A 288 1.87 16.29 -4.13
C VAL A 288 1.93 16.49 -5.65
N PRO A 289 1.54 17.67 -6.19
CA PRO A 289 1.50 17.92 -7.63
C PRO A 289 2.89 17.92 -8.29
N GLY A 290 2.94 17.62 -9.58
CA GLY A 290 4.18 17.62 -10.36
C GLY A 290 4.64 16.21 -10.74
N THR A 291 5.76 16.15 -11.43
CA THR A 291 6.32 14.89 -11.96
C THR A 291 7.78 14.74 -11.57
N PRO A 292 8.29 13.52 -11.34
CA PRO A 292 9.67 13.29 -10.91
C PRO A 292 10.67 13.90 -11.91
N ILE A 293 11.69 14.57 -11.38
CA ILE A 293 12.76 15.15 -12.18
C ILE A 293 13.59 14.04 -12.87
N THR A 294 14.19 14.38 -14.01
CA THR A 294 15.16 13.50 -14.67
C THR A 294 16.49 13.50 -13.91
N VAL A 295 16.91 12.33 -13.47
CA VAL A 295 18.17 12.06 -12.80
C VAL A 295 19.29 11.84 -13.83
N PRO A 296 20.55 12.25 -13.56
CA PRO A 296 21.68 11.93 -14.43
C PRO A 296 21.83 10.43 -14.70
N SER A 297 22.07 10.08 -15.97
CA SER A 297 22.14 8.68 -16.42
C SER A 297 23.33 7.88 -15.88
N THR A 298 24.22 8.52 -15.12
CA THR A 298 25.38 7.89 -14.50
C THR A 298 25.10 7.37 -13.10
N ILE A 299 23.89 7.62 -12.55
CA ILE A 299 23.52 7.23 -11.20
C ILE A 299 22.60 6.00 -11.25
N ASN A 300 23.10 4.86 -10.76
CA ASN A 300 22.35 3.62 -10.68
C ASN A 300 21.13 3.75 -9.75
N PHE A 301 20.07 2.99 -10.07
CA PHE A 301 19.02 2.70 -9.09
C PHE A 301 19.58 1.72 -8.06
N VAL A 302 19.19 1.88 -6.80
CA VAL A 302 19.76 1.11 -5.70
C VAL A 302 18.68 0.54 -4.81
N ILE A 303 18.80 -0.74 -4.50
CA ILE A 303 17.98 -1.43 -3.50
C ILE A 303 18.87 -1.64 -2.26
N GLY A 304 18.38 -1.20 -1.11
CA GLY A 304 19.08 -1.29 0.18
C GLY A 304 19.98 -0.11 0.53
N GLN A 305 20.07 0.94 -0.32
CA GLN A 305 20.90 2.12 -0.05
C GLN A 305 20.41 3.35 -0.83
N ASP A 306 20.74 4.56 -0.38
CA ASP A 306 20.24 5.80 -1.00
C ASP A 306 21.02 6.32 -2.21
N LEU A 307 22.28 5.94 -2.36
CA LEU A 307 23.12 6.19 -3.54
C LEU A 307 23.93 4.94 -3.89
N PRO A 308 24.47 4.86 -5.11
CA PRO A 308 25.50 3.86 -5.44
C PRO A 308 26.70 4.00 -4.50
N THR A 309 27.35 2.90 -4.16
CA THR A 309 28.44 2.91 -3.17
C THR A 309 29.61 3.79 -3.60
N SER A 310 29.95 3.75 -4.89
CA SER A 310 31.03 4.55 -5.48
C SER A 310 30.70 6.04 -5.58
N TYR A 311 29.44 6.43 -5.34
CA TYR A 311 29.00 7.82 -5.39
C TYR A 311 29.18 8.55 -4.06
N TYR A 312 29.44 7.83 -2.97
CA TYR A 312 29.70 8.48 -1.69
C TYR A 312 31.08 9.12 -1.63
N LEU A 313 31.12 10.29 -1.00
CA LEU A 313 32.33 11.03 -0.69
C LEU A 313 32.42 11.25 0.82
N THR A 314 33.64 11.24 1.36
CA THR A 314 33.91 11.56 2.78
C THR A 314 34.06 13.06 3.03
N SER A 315 34.17 13.83 1.94
CA SER A 315 34.19 15.28 1.95
C SER A 315 33.47 15.76 0.71
N ASP A 316 32.39 16.49 0.88
CA ASP A 316 31.56 16.98 -0.22
C ASP A 316 31.12 18.42 0.07
N LEU A 317 31.46 19.33 -0.84
CA LEU A 317 31.07 20.76 -0.74
C LEU A 317 29.62 21.01 -1.18
N THR A 318 28.99 20.04 -1.84
CA THR A 318 27.59 20.12 -2.32
C THR A 318 26.60 19.50 -1.33
N GLY A 319 27.08 18.68 -0.39
CA GLY A 319 26.28 17.98 0.63
C GLY A 319 25.46 16.80 0.11
N ASN A 320 25.42 16.57 -1.20
CA ASN A 320 24.57 15.55 -1.81
C ASN A 320 25.18 14.13 -1.73
N GLN A 321 26.49 14.03 -1.80
CA GLN A 321 27.25 12.77 -1.87
C GLN A 321 27.92 12.43 -0.55
N LEU A 322 27.78 13.26 0.48
CA LEU A 322 28.42 13.00 1.77
C LEU A 322 27.91 11.68 2.38
N VAL A 323 28.84 10.80 2.73
CA VAL A 323 28.55 9.45 3.23
C VAL A 323 27.86 9.48 4.59
N ASP A 324 28.22 10.43 5.46
CA ASP A 324 27.66 10.57 6.80
C ASP A 324 26.14 10.76 6.79
N TYR A 325 25.56 11.31 5.71
CA TYR A 325 24.11 11.46 5.53
C TYR A 325 23.42 10.26 4.86
N GLY A 326 24.16 9.19 4.56
CA GLY A 326 23.64 8.07 3.77
C GLY A 326 22.76 7.10 4.52
N GLY A 327 21.54 6.94 4.02
CA GLY A 327 20.65 5.86 4.41
C GLY A 327 21.03 4.55 3.72
N PHE A 328 20.98 3.47 4.49
CA PHE A 328 21.12 2.09 4.02
C PHE A 328 20.19 1.16 4.81
N TRP A 329 19.86 0.01 4.24
CA TRP A 329 19.05 -1.02 4.88
C TRP A 329 19.90 -1.89 5.81
N THR A 330 19.29 -2.36 6.89
CA THR A 330 19.84 -3.44 7.72
C THR A 330 18.69 -4.42 8.00
N GLY A 331 18.90 -5.69 7.67
CA GLY A 331 17.89 -6.72 7.73
C GLY A 331 17.61 -7.35 6.37
N ASP A 332 16.45 -7.98 6.25
CA ASP A 332 16.13 -8.81 5.07
C ASP A 332 15.20 -8.07 4.13
N LEU A 333 15.46 -8.15 2.83
CA LEU A 333 14.57 -7.68 1.76
C LEU A 333 14.27 -8.82 0.80
N ASP A 334 13.10 -8.73 0.17
CA ASP A 334 12.62 -9.73 -0.77
C ASP A 334 11.56 -9.15 -1.72
N ASP A 335 11.35 -9.80 -2.87
CA ASP A 335 10.32 -9.51 -3.86
C ASP A 335 10.14 -8.01 -4.19
N ALA A 336 11.24 -7.32 -4.50
CA ALA A 336 11.20 -5.92 -4.90
C ALA A 336 10.62 -5.77 -6.32
N MET A 337 9.59 -4.93 -6.47
CA MET A 337 8.93 -4.64 -7.74
C MET A 337 8.83 -3.14 -7.98
N PHE A 338 9.00 -2.73 -9.23
CA PHE A 338 8.93 -1.34 -9.64
C PHE A 338 8.05 -1.22 -10.89
N TYR A 339 7.01 -0.40 -10.81
CA TYR A 339 6.09 -0.09 -11.89
C TYR A 339 6.21 1.37 -12.31
N ASN A 340 5.98 1.65 -13.60
CA ASN A 340 5.95 3.00 -14.19
C ASN A 340 4.58 3.68 -14.11
N THR A 341 3.68 3.16 -13.26
CA THR A 341 2.33 3.67 -13.03
C THR A 341 1.99 3.61 -11.55
N ALA A 342 1.07 4.45 -11.10
CA ALA A 342 0.50 4.40 -9.76
C ALA A 342 -0.61 3.34 -9.72
N LEU A 343 -0.33 2.18 -9.11
CA LEU A 343 -1.29 1.08 -8.98
C LEU A 343 -2.44 1.46 -8.05
N ASP A 344 -3.63 0.93 -8.32
CA ASP A 344 -4.78 1.09 -7.44
C ASP A 344 -4.73 0.14 -6.23
N ALA A 345 -5.61 0.36 -5.25
CA ALA A 345 -5.63 -0.43 -4.02
C ALA A 345 -5.89 -1.94 -4.26
N THR A 346 -6.71 -2.29 -5.26
CA THR A 346 -7.01 -3.69 -5.57
C THR A 346 -5.82 -4.40 -6.22
N GLN A 347 -5.09 -3.69 -7.07
CA GLN A 347 -3.85 -4.17 -7.69
C GLN A 347 -2.76 -4.39 -6.62
N VAL A 348 -2.60 -3.45 -5.69
CA VAL A 348 -1.66 -3.59 -4.57
C VAL A 348 -2.04 -4.77 -3.67
N LYS A 349 -3.33 -4.92 -3.35
CA LYS A 349 -3.83 -6.04 -2.55
C LYS A 349 -3.59 -7.39 -3.24
N SER A 350 -3.82 -7.46 -4.56
CA SER A 350 -3.53 -8.64 -5.37
C SER A 350 -2.05 -9.03 -5.33
N ILE A 351 -1.12 -8.07 -5.45
CA ILE A 351 0.33 -8.33 -5.32
C ILE A 351 0.63 -8.93 -3.95
N PHE A 352 0.14 -8.31 -2.88
CA PHE A 352 0.35 -8.78 -1.52
C PHE A 352 -0.15 -10.22 -1.34
N ASP A 353 -1.40 -10.50 -1.70
CA ASP A 353 -2.00 -11.82 -1.50
C ASP A 353 -1.29 -12.91 -2.30
N ASN A 354 -0.88 -12.60 -3.54
CA ASN A 354 -0.12 -13.53 -4.38
C ASN A 354 1.29 -13.81 -3.83
N GLN A 355 1.93 -12.84 -3.18
CA GLN A 355 3.28 -13.00 -2.60
C GLN A 355 3.27 -13.51 -1.15
N ASN A 356 2.11 -13.48 -0.50
CA ASN A 356 1.92 -13.94 0.88
C ASN A 356 1.37 -15.38 0.96
N THR A 357 1.39 -16.11 -0.15
CA THR A 357 1.01 -17.52 -0.23
C THR A 357 2.13 -18.32 -0.93
N LEU A 358 2.27 -19.61 -0.56
CA LEU A 358 3.32 -20.50 -1.05
C LEU A 358 3.01 -21.11 -2.42
#